data_AF-A0A9Q0KU41-F1
#
_entry.id   AF-A0A9Q0KU41-F1
#
_cell.length_a   1.000
_cell.length_b   1.000
_cell.length_c   1.000
_cell.angle_alpha   90.00
_cell.angle_beta   90.00
_cell.angle_gamma   90.00
#
_symmetry.space_group_name_H-M   'P 1'
#
loop_
_entity.id
_entity.type
_entity.pdbx_description
1 polymer ?
#
loop_
_entity_poly.entity_id
_entity_poly.type
_entity_poly.pdbx_seq_one_letter_code
_entity_poly.pdbx_strand_id
1 'polypeptide(L)'
;MENSSKDQSKNRYRIGDSVEVHSEEEGFLGSYYEAKVVDVTKNHVIVIYKTLLNDDESGWLRERVHFSEVRPRPPQLWSSGFHQWDEVDAYDNEGWWVGRICSITESKYYACFNGINGKDSSSDDDYQKRRLAMVDESKYYVYFPSSSGDVIPYSSQLRLHQDWKNHKWIPSTSCL
;
A
#
# COMPACT_ATOMS: atom_id res chain seq x y z
N MET A 1 -0.49 -19.64 50.43
CA MET A 1 0.58 -18.78 49.89
C MET A 1 0.25 -18.53 48.44
N GLU A 2 -0.08 -17.29 48.17
CA GLU A 2 -0.40 -16.69 46.88
C GLU A 2 0.86 -16.62 46.01
N ASN A 3 0.73 -16.89 44.71
CA ASN A 3 1.29 -16.01 43.69
C ASN A 3 0.65 -16.28 42.33
N SER A 4 -0.31 -15.38 42.05
CA SER A 4 -0.90 -15.07 40.77
C SER A 4 0.12 -14.47 39.80
N SER A 5 -0.27 -14.53 38.52
CA SER A 5 0.05 -13.59 37.43
C SER A 5 1.32 -13.82 36.60
N LYS A 6 1.10 -14.37 35.40
CA LYS A 6 1.16 -13.59 34.16
C LYS A 6 0.18 -14.16 33.15
N ASP A 7 -1.02 -13.63 33.18
CA ASP A 7 -1.97 -13.68 32.07
C ASP A 7 -1.29 -13.13 30.81
N GLN A 8 -1.03 -13.99 29.82
CA GLN A 8 -0.53 -13.62 28.49
C GLN A 8 -1.68 -13.42 27.48
N SER A 9 -2.93 -13.24 27.92
CA SER A 9 -4.09 -13.05 27.05
C SER A 9 -4.64 -11.61 27.09
N LYS A 10 -3.77 -10.62 26.89
CA LYS A 10 -4.27 -9.36 26.34
C LYS A 10 -4.52 -9.59 24.84
N ASN A 11 -5.76 -9.87 24.47
CA ASN A 11 -6.19 -9.93 23.07
C ASN A 11 -5.61 -8.72 22.32
N ARG A 12 -4.83 -9.01 21.26
CA ARG A 12 -4.08 -8.03 20.47
C ARG A 12 -4.98 -6.98 19.81
N TYR A 13 -6.26 -7.31 19.60
CA TYR A 13 -7.28 -6.47 18.99
C TYR A 13 -8.56 -6.48 19.82
N ARG A 14 -9.35 -5.41 19.70
CA ARG A 14 -10.65 -5.22 20.34
C ARG A 14 -11.72 -4.92 19.31
N ILE A 15 -12.96 -5.30 19.61
CA ILE A 15 -14.13 -4.90 18.83
C ILE A 15 -14.16 -3.38 18.75
N GLY A 16 -14.31 -2.87 17.53
CA GLY A 16 -14.31 -1.44 17.23
C GLY A 16 -12.97 -0.89 16.72
N ASP A 17 -11.85 -1.61 16.89
CA ASP A 17 -10.54 -1.18 16.40
C ASP A 17 -10.56 -0.99 14.88
N SER A 18 -9.97 0.12 14.41
CA SER A 18 -9.68 0.34 12.99
C SER A 18 -8.36 -0.30 12.62
N VAL A 19 -8.40 -1.17 11.62
CA VAL A 19 -7.28 -2.02 11.20
C VAL A 19 -7.12 -1.95 9.69
N GLU A 20 -6.00 -2.46 9.21
CA GLU A 20 -5.79 -2.80 7.82
C GLU A 20 -5.55 -4.31 7.71
N VAL A 21 -6.12 -4.91 6.67
CA VAL A 21 -5.95 -6.32 6.32
C VAL A 21 -5.08 -6.43 5.08
N HIS A 22 -4.14 -7.37 5.08
CA HIS A 22 -3.34 -7.74 3.92
C HIS A 22 -3.47 -9.25 3.65
N SER A 23 -3.24 -9.65 2.40
CA SER A 23 -3.31 -11.05 1.97
C SER A 23 -2.05 -11.43 1.20
N GLU A 24 -1.63 -12.69 1.36
CA GLU A 24 -0.55 -13.29 0.57
C GLU A 24 -1.06 -13.96 -0.72
N GLU A 25 -2.37 -13.87 -1.00
CA GLU A 25 -2.96 -14.39 -2.24
C GLU A 25 -2.52 -13.59 -3.47
N GLU A 26 -2.29 -14.30 -4.57
CA GLU A 26 -1.97 -13.70 -5.86
C GLU A 26 -3.08 -12.71 -6.26
N GLY A 27 -2.68 -11.54 -6.75
CA GLY A 27 -3.60 -10.44 -7.04
C GLY A 27 -3.87 -9.50 -5.87
N PHE A 28 -3.57 -9.89 -4.63
CA PHE A 28 -3.66 -9.04 -3.43
C PHE A 28 -2.30 -8.75 -2.78
N LEU A 29 -1.22 -9.32 -3.30
CA LEU A 29 0.13 -9.12 -2.79
C LEU A 29 0.50 -7.63 -2.72
N GLY A 30 0.88 -7.19 -1.51
CA GLY A 30 1.26 -5.81 -1.26
C GLY A 30 0.07 -4.84 -1.11
N SER A 31 -1.17 -5.33 -1.03
CA SER A 31 -2.34 -4.51 -0.77
C SER A 31 -2.72 -4.50 0.72
N TYR A 32 -3.29 -3.38 1.16
CA TYR A 32 -3.84 -3.19 2.50
C TYR A 32 -5.22 -2.56 2.42
N TYR A 33 -6.24 -3.24 2.95
CA TYR A 33 -7.62 -2.77 2.92
C TYR A 33 -8.07 -2.30 4.31
N GLU A 34 -8.66 -1.10 4.37
CA GLU A 34 -9.17 -0.54 5.62
C GLU A 34 -10.41 -1.32 6.11
N ALA A 35 -10.39 -1.72 7.37
CA ALA A 35 -11.47 -2.48 7.99
C ALA A 35 -11.68 -2.13 9.47
N LYS A 36 -12.78 -2.63 10.03
CA LYS A 36 -13.11 -2.49 11.46
C LYS A 36 -13.36 -3.85 12.08
N VAL A 37 -12.77 -4.09 13.25
CA VAL A 37 -12.99 -5.33 14.00
C VAL A 37 -14.42 -5.35 14.56
N VAL A 38 -15.17 -6.42 14.25
CA VAL A 38 -16.55 -6.63 14.74
C VAL A 38 -16.68 -7.84 15.65
N ASP A 39 -15.69 -8.74 15.64
CA ASP A 39 -15.60 -9.85 16.60
C ASP A 39 -14.13 -10.26 16.80
N VAL A 40 -13.81 -10.86 17.96
CA VAL A 40 -12.46 -11.33 18.31
C VAL A 40 -12.56 -12.73 18.89
N THR A 41 -11.81 -13.66 18.28
CA THR A 41 -11.65 -15.04 18.75
C THR A 41 -10.22 -15.25 19.27
N LYS A 42 -9.82 -16.51 19.52
CA LYS A 42 -8.50 -16.85 20.07
C LYS A 42 -7.33 -16.36 19.21
N ASN A 43 -7.44 -16.49 17.88
CA ASN A 43 -6.36 -16.18 16.92
C ASN A 43 -6.83 -15.49 15.64
N HIS A 44 -8.13 -15.17 15.55
CA HIS A 44 -8.72 -14.48 14.41
C HIS A 44 -9.56 -13.31 14.90
N VAL A 45 -9.71 -12.32 14.03
CA VAL A 45 -10.77 -11.32 14.11
C VAL A 45 -11.80 -11.59 13.03
N ILE A 46 -13.04 -11.14 13.26
CA ILE A 46 -13.96 -10.89 12.16
C ILE A 46 -13.91 -9.39 11.91
N VAL A 47 -13.64 -9.00 10.67
CA VAL A 47 -13.62 -7.60 10.24
C VAL A 47 -14.81 -7.31 9.34
N ILE A 48 -15.15 -6.03 9.24
CA ILE A 48 -15.99 -5.49 8.18
C ILE A 48 -15.16 -4.47 7.41
N TYR A 49 -15.03 -4.66 6.10
CA TYR A 49 -14.28 -3.75 5.25
C TYR A 49 -15.00 -2.41 5.10
N LYS A 50 -14.24 -1.34 4.87
CA LYS A 50 -14.77 0.01 4.73
C LYS A 50 -15.22 0.33 3.30
N THR A 51 -14.68 -0.38 2.31
CA THR A 51 -14.86 -0.09 0.88
C THR A 51 -15.37 -1.30 0.12
N LEU A 52 -14.98 -2.52 0.51
CA LEU A 52 -15.40 -3.75 -0.16
C LEU A 52 -16.83 -4.17 0.23
N LEU A 53 -17.62 -4.55 -0.76
CA LEU A 53 -18.98 -5.08 -0.60
C LEU A 53 -19.00 -6.61 -0.73
N ASN A 54 -20.06 -7.24 -0.21
CA ASN A 54 -20.36 -8.63 -0.54
C ASN A 54 -20.70 -8.77 -2.03
N ASP A 55 -20.55 -9.97 -2.59
CA ASP A 55 -20.88 -10.27 -4.00
C ASP A 55 -22.33 -9.95 -4.38
N ASP A 56 -23.24 -10.02 -3.42
CA ASP A 56 -24.66 -9.69 -3.60
C ASP A 56 -24.99 -8.23 -3.30
N GLU A 57 -23.97 -7.40 -3.05
CA GLU A 57 -24.05 -5.98 -2.68
C GLU A 57 -24.95 -5.72 -1.45
N SER A 58 -25.27 -6.74 -0.65
CA SER A 58 -26.17 -6.63 0.51
C SER A 58 -25.60 -5.77 1.64
N GLY A 59 -24.32 -5.43 1.57
CA GLY A 59 -23.60 -4.60 2.51
C GLY A 59 -22.11 -4.80 2.39
N TRP A 60 -21.38 -4.25 3.36
CA TRP A 60 -19.94 -4.35 3.44
C TRP A 60 -19.48 -5.79 3.69
N LEU A 61 -18.40 -6.17 3.02
CA LEU A 61 -17.78 -7.47 3.13
C LEU A 61 -17.34 -7.75 4.57
N ARG A 62 -17.72 -8.92 5.08
CA ARG A 62 -17.28 -9.42 6.39
C ARG A 62 -16.42 -10.66 6.22
N GLU A 63 -15.27 -10.66 6.87
CA GLU A 63 -14.29 -11.73 6.69
C GLU A 63 -13.68 -12.13 8.03
N ARG A 64 -13.37 -13.42 8.18
CA ARG A 64 -12.62 -13.95 9.31
C ARG A 64 -11.14 -14.04 8.93
N VAL A 65 -10.31 -13.26 9.60
CA VAL A 65 -8.91 -13.03 9.23
C VAL A 65 -7.97 -13.41 10.38
N HIS A 66 -6.83 -14.04 10.09
CA HIS A 66 -5.86 -14.40 11.12
C HIS A 66 -5.08 -13.19 11.62
N PHE A 67 -4.60 -13.18 12.87
CA PHE A 67 -3.88 -12.03 13.44
C PHE A 67 -2.59 -11.64 12.69
N SER A 68 -2.02 -12.54 11.88
CA SER A 68 -0.83 -12.25 11.04
C SER A 68 -1.17 -11.39 9.83
N GLU A 69 -2.41 -11.44 9.36
CA GLU A 69 -2.92 -10.72 8.19
C GLU A 69 -3.51 -9.35 8.58
N VAL A 70 -3.51 -9.02 9.87
CA VAL A 70 -4.09 -7.78 10.40
C VAL A 70 -3.03 -6.93 11.06
N ARG A 71 -3.04 -5.64 10.75
CA ARG A 71 -2.28 -4.59 11.46
C ARG A 71 -3.18 -3.44 11.89
N PRO A 72 -2.82 -2.65 12.91
CA PRO A 72 -3.51 -1.38 13.18
C PRO A 72 -3.48 -0.46 11.95
N ARG A 73 -4.25 0.63 11.95
CA ARG A 73 -4.07 1.68 10.95
C ARG A 73 -2.72 2.40 11.16
N PRO A 74 -1.90 2.63 10.12
CA PRO A 74 -0.65 3.36 10.26
C PRO A 74 -0.89 4.80 10.72
N PRO A 75 0.02 5.36 11.56
CA PRO A 75 -0.04 6.76 11.93
C PRO A 75 0.12 7.62 10.68
N GLN A 76 -0.64 8.71 10.61
CA GLN A 76 -0.50 9.67 9.51
C GLN A 76 0.82 10.43 9.68
N LEU A 77 1.81 10.11 8.83
CA LEU A 77 3.07 10.82 8.76
C LEU A 77 2.95 11.95 7.73
N TRP A 78 3.29 13.16 8.14
CA TRP A 78 3.32 14.31 7.26
C TRP A 78 4.63 14.25 6.48
N SER A 79 4.55 14.10 5.17
CA SER A 79 5.70 14.23 4.29
C SER A 79 5.64 15.56 3.55
N SER A 80 6.78 16.28 3.50
CA SER A 80 6.93 17.45 2.61
C SER A 80 7.01 17.06 1.13
N GLY A 81 7.11 15.75 0.84
CA GLY A 81 7.18 15.17 -0.49
C GLY A 81 7.96 13.85 -0.47
N PHE A 82 7.80 13.03 -1.51
CA PHE A 82 8.53 11.77 -1.63
C PHE A 82 9.78 11.97 -2.48
N HIS A 83 10.81 11.18 -2.19
CA HIS A 83 12.05 11.11 -2.95
C HIS A 83 12.05 9.89 -3.87
N GLN A 84 12.93 9.91 -4.87
CA GLN A 84 13.14 8.74 -5.70
C GLN A 84 13.54 7.55 -4.82
N TRP A 85 12.97 6.38 -5.11
CA TRP A 85 13.14 5.12 -4.40
C TRP A 85 12.48 5.02 -3.03
N ASP A 86 11.79 6.06 -2.56
CA ASP A 86 10.93 5.93 -1.37
C ASP A 86 9.88 4.85 -1.63
N GLU A 87 9.72 3.96 -0.65
CA GLU A 87 8.63 2.99 -0.63
C GLU A 87 7.38 3.66 -0.08
N VAL A 88 6.29 3.58 -0.83
CA VAL A 88 5.04 4.27 -0.56
C VAL A 88 3.88 3.29 -0.65
N ASP A 89 2.80 3.59 0.06
CA ASP A 89 1.51 3.01 -0.27
C ASP A 89 0.75 3.99 -1.17
N ALA A 90 0.29 3.52 -2.33
CA ALA A 90 -0.58 4.26 -3.25
C ALA A 90 -2.01 3.77 -3.11
N TYR A 91 -2.96 4.70 -2.99
CA TYR A 91 -4.37 4.33 -2.93
C TYR A 91 -4.91 4.05 -4.34
N ASP A 92 -5.34 2.82 -4.58
CA ASP A 92 -5.95 2.38 -5.83
C ASP A 92 -6.82 1.14 -5.59
N ASN A 93 -7.82 0.90 -6.44
CA ASN A 93 -8.77 -0.22 -6.31
C ASN A 93 -9.24 -0.44 -4.85
N GLU A 94 -9.61 0.66 -4.19
CA GLU A 94 -10.16 0.67 -2.83
C GLU A 94 -9.22 0.21 -1.70
N GLY A 95 -7.94 0.04 -2.00
CA GLY A 95 -6.89 -0.37 -1.08
C GLY A 95 -5.62 0.46 -1.20
N TRP A 96 -4.69 0.22 -0.28
CA TRP A 96 -3.35 0.81 -0.26
C TRP A 96 -2.34 -0.19 -0.80
N TRP A 97 -1.67 0.12 -1.90
CA TRP A 97 -0.74 -0.77 -2.60
C TRP A 97 0.71 -0.34 -2.42
N VAL A 98 1.56 -1.26 -1.98
CA VAL A 98 3.00 -1.01 -1.85
C VAL A 98 3.59 -0.80 -3.24
N GLY A 99 4.20 0.36 -3.42
CA GLY A 99 4.94 0.71 -4.61
C GLY A 99 6.18 1.53 -4.26
N ARG A 100 6.93 1.90 -5.30
CA ARG A 100 8.16 2.67 -5.14
C ARG A 100 8.19 3.86 -6.09
N ILE A 101 8.60 5.02 -5.58
CA ILE A 101 8.77 6.22 -6.41
C ILE A 101 9.91 5.96 -7.41
N CYS A 102 9.60 6.00 -8.70
CA CYS A 102 10.60 5.72 -9.75
C CYS A 102 11.02 7.00 -10.49
N SER A 103 10.13 8.00 -10.57
CA SER A 103 10.40 9.31 -11.13
C SER A 103 9.54 10.39 -10.46
N ILE A 104 10.10 11.60 -10.38
CA ILE A 104 9.43 12.83 -9.94
C ILE A 104 9.52 13.75 -11.16
N THR A 105 8.40 14.28 -11.64
CA THR A 105 8.39 15.25 -12.77
C THR A 105 9.34 16.40 -12.44
N GLU A 106 10.38 16.69 -13.24
CA GLU A 106 10.25 17.43 -14.52
C GLU A 106 11.08 16.93 -15.72
N SER A 107 11.86 15.83 -15.70
CA SER A 107 12.66 15.50 -16.93
C SER A 107 13.25 14.09 -17.12
N LYS A 108 12.86 13.04 -16.36
CA LYS A 108 13.61 11.75 -16.42
C LYS A 108 12.76 10.49 -16.43
N TYR A 109 11.78 10.41 -17.32
CA TYR A 109 11.12 9.14 -17.68
C TYR A 109 12.09 8.06 -18.22
N TYR A 110 13.36 8.39 -18.45
CA TYR A 110 14.37 7.52 -19.04
C TYR A 110 15.10 6.55 -18.09
N ALA A 111 14.84 6.57 -16.77
CA ALA A 111 15.63 5.77 -15.83
C ALA A 111 14.97 4.44 -15.39
N CYS A 112 13.71 4.19 -15.73
CA CYS A 112 12.96 3.03 -15.25
C CYS A 112 12.93 1.86 -16.23
N PHE A 113 13.90 1.75 -17.14
CA PHE A 113 14.04 0.58 -18.02
C PHE A 113 15.52 0.26 -18.26
N ASN A 114 16.26 -0.07 -17.20
CA ASN A 114 17.48 -0.87 -17.36
C ASN A 114 17.18 -2.31 -17.00
N GLY A 115 16.45 -2.97 -17.90
CA GLY A 115 15.99 -4.34 -17.70
C GLY A 115 15.41 -5.04 -18.92
N ILE A 116 15.49 -4.49 -20.14
CA ILE A 116 15.31 -5.27 -21.38
C ILE A 116 16.31 -4.76 -22.40
N ASN A 117 17.26 -5.61 -22.80
CA ASN A 117 18.11 -5.37 -23.95
C ASN A 117 17.22 -5.20 -25.19
N GLY A 118 17.08 -3.97 -25.68
CA GLY A 118 16.37 -3.67 -26.92
C GLY A 118 16.88 -2.35 -27.46
N LYS A 119 17.80 -2.42 -28.41
CA LYS A 119 18.08 -1.30 -29.32
C LYS A 119 16.79 -1.00 -30.06
N ASP A 120 16.44 0.28 -30.18
CA ASP A 120 16.11 0.88 -31.47
C ASP A 120 15.99 2.40 -31.35
N SER A 121 16.74 3.07 -32.21
CA SER A 121 16.77 4.51 -32.44
C SER A 121 15.71 4.87 -33.49
N SER A 122 14.70 5.66 -33.14
CA SER A 122 13.80 6.27 -34.14
C SER A 122 13.38 7.71 -33.79
N SER A 123 13.92 8.64 -34.59
CA SER A 123 13.51 10.00 -34.97
C SER A 123 12.60 10.88 -34.07
N ASP A 124 13.12 12.07 -33.79
CA ASP A 124 12.69 13.08 -32.80
C ASP A 124 11.43 13.93 -33.08
N ASP A 125 10.57 13.62 -34.04
CA ASP A 125 9.38 14.46 -34.34
C ASP A 125 8.08 14.01 -33.66
N ASP A 126 7.93 12.71 -33.34
CA ASP A 126 6.82 12.19 -32.54
C ASP A 126 6.91 12.65 -31.06
N TYR A 127 8.14 12.91 -30.62
CA TYR A 127 8.48 13.36 -29.27
C TYR A 127 7.86 14.72 -28.91
N GLN A 128 7.92 15.69 -29.84
CA GLN A 128 7.34 17.03 -29.65
C GLN A 128 5.80 16.99 -29.58
N LYS A 129 5.16 16.02 -30.26
CA LYS A 129 3.69 15.86 -30.26
C LYS A 129 3.16 15.23 -28.98
N ARG A 130 3.91 14.30 -28.37
CA ARG A 130 3.60 13.74 -27.03
C ARG A 130 3.79 14.77 -25.91
N ARG A 131 4.76 15.68 -26.06
CA ARG A 131 5.08 16.76 -25.11
C ARG A 131 3.96 17.79 -24.88
N LEU A 132 3.06 17.98 -25.86
CA LEU A 132 1.90 18.88 -25.73
C LEU A 132 0.64 18.18 -25.18
N ALA A 133 0.60 16.85 -25.19
CA ALA A 133 -0.52 16.06 -24.66
C ALA A 133 -0.35 15.69 -23.17
N MET A 134 0.83 15.92 -22.59
CA MET A 134 1.15 15.63 -21.19
C MET A 134 1.39 16.92 -20.40
N VAL A 135 0.32 17.69 -20.21
CA VAL A 135 0.21 18.54 -19.01
C VAL A 135 -0.50 17.68 -17.97
N ASP A 136 0.19 16.64 -17.51
CA ASP A 136 -0.25 15.83 -16.39
C ASP A 136 0.23 16.54 -15.12
N GLU A 137 -0.70 17.01 -14.28
CA GLU A 137 -0.40 17.62 -12.97
C GLU A 137 0.15 16.60 -11.95
N SER A 138 0.43 15.37 -12.39
CA SER A 138 1.00 14.31 -11.56
C SER A 138 2.43 14.61 -11.11
N LYS A 139 2.63 14.53 -9.80
CA LYS A 139 3.89 14.84 -9.11
C LYS A 139 4.81 13.62 -9.00
N TYR A 140 4.26 12.40 -9.02
CA TYR A 140 5.00 11.17 -8.77
C TYR A 140 4.61 10.06 -9.75
N TYR A 141 5.57 9.20 -10.10
CA TYR A 141 5.33 7.92 -10.76
C TYR A 141 5.70 6.80 -9.81
N VAL A 142 4.78 5.85 -9.62
CA VAL A 142 4.93 4.73 -8.71
C VAL A 142 5.05 3.45 -9.50
N TYR A 143 6.13 2.71 -9.26
CA TYR A 143 6.35 1.35 -9.76
C TYR A 143 5.78 0.33 -8.77
N PHE A 144 4.99 -0.62 -9.27
CA PHE A 144 4.40 -1.70 -8.47
C PHE A 144 5.08 -3.04 -8.79
N PRO A 145 5.95 -3.56 -7.90
CA PRO A 145 6.59 -4.85 -8.12
C PRO A 145 5.62 -6.03 -8.06
N SER A 146 4.47 -5.86 -7.39
CA SER A 146 3.47 -6.92 -7.20
C SER A 146 2.50 -7.07 -8.36
N SER A 147 2.28 -6.01 -9.16
CA SER A 147 1.69 -6.15 -10.50
C SER A 147 2.80 -6.50 -11.49
N SER A 148 2.51 -6.72 -12.78
CA SER A 148 3.47 -7.10 -13.82
C SER A 148 4.60 -6.08 -14.10
N GLY A 149 4.90 -5.19 -13.16
CA GLY A 149 5.89 -4.13 -13.23
C GLY A 149 5.30 -2.81 -13.71
N ASP A 150 4.03 -2.55 -13.43
CA ASP A 150 3.34 -1.37 -13.92
C ASP A 150 3.90 -0.09 -13.28
N VAL A 151 3.83 1.01 -14.03
CA VAL A 151 4.20 2.35 -13.57
C VAL A 151 3.02 3.29 -13.80
N ILE A 152 2.48 3.84 -12.72
CA ILE A 152 1.25 4.65 -12.74
C ILE A 152 1.54 6.07 -12.21
N PRO A 153 1.02 7.13 -12.86
CA PRO A 153 1.12 8.50 -12.35
C PRO A 153 0.19 8.75 -11.17
N TYR A 154 0.69 9.44 -10.15
CA TYR A 154 -0.08 9.92 -9.00
C TYR A 154 0.21 11.40 -8.73
N SER A 155 -0.85 12.21 -8.69
CA SER A 155 -0.78 13.61 -8.23
C SER A 155 -0.90 13.74 -6.71
N SER A 156 -1.65 12.82 -6.09
CA SER A 156 -1.95 12.76 -4.66
C SER A 156 -2.34 11.31 -4.28
N GLN A 157 -2.72 11.07 -3.02
CA GLN A 157 -3.12 9.74 -2.51
C GLN A 157 -1.96 8.74 -2.35
N LEU A 158 -0.82 9.26 -1.90
CA LEU A 158 0.34 8.48 -1.48
C LEU A 158 0.58 8.69 0.02
N ARG A 159 1.06 7.66 0.70
CA ARG A 159 1.61 7.76 2.06
C ARG A 159 2.93 6.99 2.15
N LEU A 160 3.78 7.35 3.10
CA LEU A 160 5.02 6.60 3.32
C LEU A 160 4.67 5.17 3.75
N HIS A 161 5.29 4.16 3.11
CA HIS A 161 5.07 2.77 3.51
C HIS A 161 5.63 2.53 4.92
N GLN A 162 4.87 1.81 5.73
CA GLN A 162 5.29 1.42 7.07
C GLN A 162 4.99 -0.05 7.33
N ASP A 163 5.96 -0.73 7.92
CA ASP A 163 5.82 -2.09 8.42
C ASP A 163 5.25 -2.10 9.85
N TRP A 164 4.41 -3.08 10.16
CA TRP A 164 3.99 -3.37 11.53
C TRP A 164 4.75 -4.58 12.08
N LYS A 165 5.81 -4.35 12.86
CA LYS A 165 6.70 -5.39 13.38
C LYS A 165 6.86 -5.25 14.89
N ASN A 166 6.77 -6.36 15.62
CA ASN A 166 6.95 -6.40 17.09
C ASN A 166 6.10 -5.36 17.85
N HIS A 167 4.85 -5.14 17.42
CA HIS A 167 3.92 -4.15 17.98
C HIS A 167 4.38 -2.69 17.84
N LYS A 168 5.18 -2.38 16.80
CA LYS A 168 5.65 -1.03 16.49
C LYS A 168 5.60 -0.78 14.98
N TRP A 169 5.28 0.46 14.62
CA TRP A 169 5.41 0.95 13.25
C TRP A 169 6.88 1.24 12.93
N ILE A 170 7.35 0.67 11.82
CA ILE A 170 8.69 0.88 11.29
C ILE A 170 8.52 1.53 9.93
N PRO A 171 8.88 2.82 9.77
CA PRO A 171 8.90 3.45 8.45
C PRO A 171 9.89 2.73 7.54
N SER A 172 9.53 2.60 6.28
CA SER A 172 10.47 2.14 5.26
C SER A 172 11.57 3.19 5.16
N THR A 173 12.78 2.82 5.56
CA THR A 173 13.92 3.73 5.44
C THR A 173 14.25 3.86 3.97
N SER A 174 14.27 5.09 3.46
CA SER A 174 14.95 5.40 2.20
C SER A 174 16.35 4.78 2.26
N CYS A 175 16.77 4.06 1.21
CA CYS A 175 18.20 3.73 1.07
C CYS A 175 18.98 5.06 1.18
N LEU A 176 19.85 5.17 2.19
CA LEU A 176 20.86 6.21 2.28
C LEU A 176 21.91 6.04 1.17
#